data_AF-A0A2A9E0B7-F1
#
_entry.id   AF-A0A2A9E0B7-F1
#
_cell.length_a   1.000
_cell.length_b   1.000
_cell.length_c   1.000
_cell.angle_alpha   90.00
_cell.angle_beta   90.00
_cell.angle_gamma   90.00
#
_symmetry.space_group_name_H-M   'P 1'
#
loop_
_entity.id
_entity.type
_entity.pdbx_description
1 polymer ?
#
loop_
_entity_poly.entity_id
_entity_poly.type
_entity_poly.pdbx_seq_one_letter_code
_entity_poly.pdbx_strand_id
1 'polypeptide(L)' 'MNGYYKAELIQGAACQRPPWKTAEDVELATLGWVHWHNHQCLHGYLGDVPPAEFEQAFYADQTDHHQVVEIQ' A
#
# COMPACT_ATOMS: atom_id res chain seq x y z
N MET A 1 -5.14 -6.08 -9.21
CA MET A 1 -4.01 -6.06 -8.26
C MET A 1 -2.67 -6.48 -8.91
N ASN A 2 -2.58 -7.62 -9.60
CA ASN A 2 -1.29 -8.15 -10.12
C ASN A 2 -0.62 -7.34 -11.27
N GLY A 3 -1.37 -6.48 -11.97
CA GLY A 3 -0.84 -5.71 -13.11
C GLY A 3 0.11 -4.56 -12.71
N TYR A 4 -0.23 -3.81 -11.66
CA TYR A 4 0.57 -2.67 -11.18
C TYR A 4 1.84 -3.12 -10.47
N TYR A 5 1.73 -4.17 -9.64
CA TYR A 5 2.85 -4.73 -8.89
C TYR A 5 4.08 -5.00 -9.76
N LYS A 6 3.93 -5.78 -10.85
CA LYS A 6 5.06 -6.14 -11.71
C LYS A 6 5.63 -4.93 -12.47
N ALA A 7 4.77 -4.03 -12.94
CA ALA A 7 5.21 -2.85 -13.67
C ALA A 7 6.01 -1.90 -12.78
N GLU A 8 5.52 -1.64 -11.57
CA GLU A 8 6.14 -0.68 -10.65
C GLU A 8 7.35 -1.26 -9.91
N LEU A 9 7.34 -2.55 -9.59
CA LEU A 9 8.48 -3.23 -8.98
C LEU A 9 9.67 -3.33 -9.94
N ILE A 10 9.41 -3.61 -11.23
CA ILE A 10 10.47 -3.84 -12.23
C ILE A 10 10.90 -2.54 -12.91
N GLN A 11 9.97 -1.63 -13.18
CA GLN A 11 10.21 -0.42 -13.99
C GLN A 11 9.94 0.90 -13.25
N GLY A 12 9.35 0.85 -12.05
CA GLY A 12 8.90 2.03 -11.32
C GLY A 12 9.84 2.51 -10.22
N ALA A 13 9.37 3.47 -9.42
CA ALA A 13 10.13 4.15 -8.36
C ALA A 13 10.61 3.22 -7.24
N ALA A 14 10.01 2.04 -7.10
CA ALA A 14 10.43 1.02 -6.13
C ALA A 14 11.64 0.19 -6.63
N CYS A 15 11.99 0.28 -7.91
CA CYS A 15 13.11 -0.47 -8.48
C CYS A 15 14.45 0.19 -8.14
N GLN A 16 14.96 -0.09 -6.93
CA GLN A 16 16.24 0.47 -6.48
C GLN A 16 17.47 -0.37 -6.88
N ARG A 17 17.30 -1.65 -7.24
CA ARG A 17 18.44 -2.57 -7.45
C ARG A 17 18.20 -3.67 -8.50
N PRO A 18 18.49 -3.45 -9.78
CA PRO A 18 18.79 -4.54 -10.70
C PRO A 18 20.31 -4.83 -10.72
N PRO A 19 20.75 -6.10 -10.78
CA PRO A 19 19.96 -7.32 -10.99
C PRO A 19 19.63 -8.11 -9.71
N TRP A 20 18.42 -8.64 -9.61
CA TRP A 20 17.99 -9.60 -8.58
C TRP A 20 18.55 -10.99 -8.89
N LYS A 21 19.39 -11.53 -8.01
CA LYS A 21 20.12 -12.79 -8.25
C LYS A 21 19.57 -13.94 -7.43
N THR A 22 18.83 -13.63 -6.36
CA THR A 22 18.32 -14.59 -5.39
C THR A 22 16.84 -14.33 -5.08
N ALA A 23 16.17 -15.31 -4.45
CA ALA A 23 14.81 -15.12 -3.96
C ALA A 23 14.75 -14.02 -2.88
N GLU A 24 15.77 -13.93 -2.02
CA GLU A 24 15.90 -12.90 -0.99
C GLU A 24 15.95 -11.48 -1.58
N ASP A 25 16.62 -11.30 -2.73
CA ASP A 25 16.62 -10.00 -3.42
C ASP A 25 15.21 -9.60 -3.88
N VAL A 26 14.42 -10.57 -4.34
CA VAL A 26 13.04 -10.33 -4.79
C VAL A 26 12.15 -10.04 -3.59
N GLU A 27 12.27 -10.81 -2.50
CA GLU A 27 11.51 -10.57 -1.27
C GLU A 27 11.78 -9.19 -0.70
N LEU A 28 13.05 -8.75 -0.65
CA LEU A 28 13.41 -7.42 -0.19
C LEU A 28 12.84 -6.32 -1.10
N ALA A 29 12.88 -6.52 -2.43
CA ALA A 29 12.27 -5.60 -3.37
C ALA A 29 10.75 -5.52 -3.19
N THR A 30 10.08 -6.66 -2.98
CA THR A 30 8.64 -6.73 -2.69
C THR A 30 8.30 -5.97 -1.42
N LEU A 31 9.05 -6.16 -0.34
CA LEU A 31 8.85 -5.43 0.92
C LEU A 31 9.00 -3.92 0.72
N GLY A 32 10.00 -3.50 -0.05
CA GLY A 32 10.19 -2.09 -0.40
C GLY A 32 9.02 -1.52 -1.20
N TRP A 33 8.54 -2.25 -2.21
CA TRP A 33 7.37 -1.85 -2.99
C TRP A 33 6.10 -1.77 -2.14
N VAL A 34 5.83 -2.76 -1.28
CA VAL A 34 4.66 -2.76 -0.38
C VAL A 34 4.70 -1.54 0.55
N HIS A 35 5.87 -1.25 1.13
CA HIS A 35 6.03 -0.09 2.00
C HIS A 35 5.78 1.23 1.26
N TRP A 36 6.41 1.42 0.09
CA TRP A 36 6.21 2.61 -0.73
C TRP A 36 4.75 2.75 -1.18
N HIS A 37 4.13 1.67 -1.67
CA HIS A 37 2.74 1.66 -2.11
C HIS A 37 1.79 2.07 -0.97
N ASN A 38 1.98 1.53 0.23
CA ASN A 38 1.06 1.78 1.33
C ASN A 38 1.26 3.15 2.01
N HIS A 39 2.48 3.70 2.00
CA HIS A 39 2.79 4.92 2.78
C HIS A 39 3.15 6.15 1.95
N GLN A 40 3.47 6.00 0.67
CA GLN A 40 4.02 7.09 -0.15
C GLN A 40 3.38 7.22 -1.53
N CYS A 41 2.78 6.14 -2.05
CA CYS A 41 2.08 6.20 -3.33
C CYS A 41 0.73 6.93 -3.15
N LEU A 42 0.57 8.06 -3.84
CA LEU A 42 -0.69 8.81 -3.84
C LEU A 42 -1.64 8.19 -4.86
N HIS A 43 -2.87 7.93 -4.44
CA HIS A 43 -3.90 7.37 -5.32
C HIS A 43 -5.01 8.38 -5.56
N GLY A 44 -5.13 8.88 -6.78
CA GLY A 44 -6.19 9.84 -7.14
C GLY A 44 -7.62 9.31 -6.92
N TYR A 45 -7.82 7.99 -6.99
CA TYR A 45 -9.10 7.38 -6.60
C TYR A 45 -9.42 7.50 -5.10
N LEU A 46 -8.39 7.52 -4.25
CA LEU A 46 -8.51 7.69 -2.80
C LEU A 46 -8.47 9.17 -2.38
N GLY A 47 -8.50 10.11 -3.33
CA GLY A 47 -8.38 11.54 -3.03
C GLY A 47 -6.93 12.01 -2.82
N ASP A 48 -5.97 11.39 -3.52
CA ASP A 48 -4.54 11.71 -3.45
C ASP A 48 -3.94 11.50 -2.06
N VAL A 49 -4.42 10.47 -1.34
CA VAL A 49 -3.84 10.02 -0.08
C VAL A 49 -3.25 8.60 -0.20
N PRO A 50 -2.25 8.26 0.62
CA PRO A 50 -1.73 6.89 0.69
C PRO A 50 -2.80 5.90 1.18
N PRO A 51 -2.74 4.63 0.75
CA PRO A 51 -3.71 3.61 1.18
C PRO A 51 -3.76 3.43 2.69
N ALA A 52 -2.62 3.48 3.39
CA ALA A 52 -2.59 3.33 4.84
C ALA A 52 -3.35 4.45 5.56
N GLU A 53 -3.28 5.68 5.07
CA GLU A 53 -4.02 6.81 5.64
C GLU A 53 -5.52 6.69 5.35
N PHE A 54 -5.88 6.29 4.12
CA PHE A 54 -7.26 6.04 3.75
C PHE A 54 -7.90 4.94 4.61
N GLU A 55 -7.21 3.81 4.77
CA GLU A 55 -7.68 2.69 5.59
C GLU A 55 -7.82 3.08 7.07
N GLN A 56 -6.86 3.82 7.63
CA GLN A 56 -6.95 4.32 9.00
C GLN A 56 -8.19 5.19 9.23
N ALA A 57 -8.46 6.12 8.31
CA ALA A 57 -9.66 6.97 8.39
C ALA A 57 -10.95 6.14 8.28
N PHE A 58 -10.98 5.19 7.35
CA PHE A 58 -12.13 4.31 7.14
C PHE A 58 -12.45 3.45 8.37
N TYR A 59 -11.44 2.80 8.98
CA TYR A 59 -11.66 1.97 10.16
C TYR A 59 -11.98 2.78 11.42
N ALA A 60 -11.47 4.02 11.55
CA ALA A 60 -11.85 4.92 12.63
C ALA A 60 -13.34 5.28 12.57
N ASP A 61 -13.83 5.64 11.38
CA ASP A 61 -15.24 5.93 11.13
C ASP A 61 -16.14 4.70 11.37
N GLN A 62 -15.73 3.52 10.90
CA GLN A 62 -16.46 2.28 11.14
C GLN A 62 -16.51 1.90 12.62
N THR A 63 -15.44 2.16 13.38
CA THR A 63 -15.41 1.88 14.82
C THR A 63 -16.35 2.82 15.59
N ASP A 64 -16.40 4.09 15.20
CA ASP A 64 -17.36 5.07 15.74
C ASP A 64 -18.79 4.63 15.42
N HIS A 65 -19.08 4.32 14.15
CA HIS A 65 -20.36 3.79 13.70
C HIS A 65 -20.78 2.48 14.39
N HIS A 66 -19.83 1.62 14.74
CA HIS A 66 -20.12 0.40 15.51
C HIS A 66 -20.44 0.71 16.97
N GLN A 67 -19.74 1.66 17.59
CA GLN A 67 -20.00 2.09 18.96
C GLN A 67 -21.36 2.78 19.11
N VAL A 68 -21.82 3.61 18.17
CA VAL A 68 -23.17 4.22 18.25
C VAL A 68 -24.32 3.23 18.06
N VAL A 69 -24.10 2.07 17.45
CA VAL A 69 -25.14 1.03 17.25
C VAL A 69 -25.32 0.16 18.50
N GLU A 70 -24.29 0.02 19.35
CA GLU A 70 -24.35 -0.78 20.58
C GLU A 70 -24.93 -0.04 21.80
N ILE A 71 -25.32 1.24 21.67
CA ILE A 71 -25.89 2.07 22.75
C ILE A 71 -27.43 2.18 22.69
N GLN A 72 -28.13 1.18 22.13
CA GLN A 72 -29.61 1.13 22.10
C GLN A 72 -30.19 -0.14 22.70
#